data_AF-A0A5K3G609-F1
#
_entry.id   AF-A0A5K3G609-F1
#
_cell.length_a   1.000
_cell.length_b   1.000
_cell.length_c   1.000
_cell.angle_alpha   90.00
_cell.angle_beta   90.00
_cell.angle_gamma   90.00
#
_symmetry.space_group_name_H-M   'P 1'
#
loop_
_entity.id
_entity.type
_entity.pdbx_description
1 polymer ?
#
loop_
_entity_poly.entity_id
_entity_poly.type
_entity_poly.pdbx_seq_one_letter_code
_entity_poly.pdbx_strand_id
1 'polypeptide(L)'
;MDNWLRARLSCPPIVQYITDLQSYNEQPAPGIERQEYIPPQAPDEVICNRVDSILNNVSETNVEEKCEELCGLLKQQQQQQSLLPWFAYYLVCKRIMVEPSSHHIVASVIDEVQVNLPDVRSRIIFELIRSIKAILRSIRTDIDDTESRSALTNLGRFLGIFTLARNKPILFDDLNIKGLIYEAYYKGSLALLYVVPSVAHVLRGAVDSTVLRPRSPWTMAILKVLRELYDTRDVNVRLQFEVTSSV
;
A
#
# COMPACT_ATOMS: atom_id res chain seq x y z
N MET A 1 -32.67 -28.14 -19.33
CA MET A 1 -31.36 -28.08 -18.67
C MET A 1 -30.68 -26.75 -19.03
N ASP A 2 -31.36 -25.60 -18.91
CA ASP A 2 -30.90 -24.35 -19.56
C ASP A 2 -31.31 -23.03 -18.87
N ASN A 3 -31.76 -23.05 -17.60
CA ASN A 3 -32.08 -21.81 -16.87
C ASN A 3 -31.03 -21.39 -15.84
N TRP A 4 -30.06 -22.27 -15.50
CA TRP A 4 -29.02 -21.96 -14.52
C TRP A 4 -27.80 -21.24 -15.11
N LEU A 5 -27.56 -21.37 -16.43
CA LEU A 5 -26.41 -20.75 -17.10
C LEU A 5 -26.67 -19.30 -17.56
N ARG A 6 -27.94 -18.87 -17.70
CA ARG A 6 -28.27 -17.49 -18.11
C ARG A 6 -28.23 -16.46 -16.97
N ALA A 7 -28.32 -16.90 -15.71
CA ALA A 7 -28.37 -16.00 -14.56
C ALA A 7 -27.00 -15.42 -14.14
N ARG A 8 -25.89 -15.87 -14.75
CA ARG A 8 -24.52 -15.49 -14.35
C ARG A 8 -23.80 -14.52 -15.30
N LEU A 9 -24.45 -14.06 -16.36
CA LEU A 9 -23.87 -13.11 -17.33
C LEU A 9 -24.47 -11.70 -17.26
N SER A 10 -25.35 -11.43 -16.30
CA SER A 10 -25.86 -10.10 -16.03
C SER A 10 -25.20 -9.58 -14.76
N CYS A 11 -24.05 -8.92 -14.88
CA CYS A 11 -23.60 -8.05 -13.78
C CYS A 11 -24.74 -7.04 -13.55
N PRO A 12 -25.30 -6.92 -12.32
CA PRO A 12 -26.32 -5.93 -12.06
C PRO A 12 -25.74 -4.53 -12.36
N PRO A 13 -26.54 -3.62 -12.92
CA PRO A 13 -26.09 -2.26 -13.18
C PRO A 13 -25.62 -1.62 -11.87
N ILE A 14 -24.55 -0.84 -11.96
CA ILE A 14 -23.86 -0.12 -10.86
C ILE A 14 -24.87 0.46 -9.85
N VAL A 15 -25.97 1.05 -10.32
CA VAL A 15 -27.06 1.63 -9.54
C VAL A 15 -27.64 0.69 -8.46
N GLN A 16 -27.70 -0.61 -8.72
CA GLN A 16 -28.28 -1.58 -7.79
C GLN A 16 -27.29 -2.00 -6.69
N TYR A 17 -26.00 -2.06 -7.02
CA TYR A 17 -24.94 -2.23 -6.03
C TYR A 17 -24.78 -0.96 -5.15
N ILE A 18 -25.07 0.21 -5.71
CA ILE A 18 -25.06 1.52 -5.02
C ILE A 18 -26.14 1.60 -3.94
N THR A 19 -27.35 1.11 -4.23
CA THR A 19 -28.46 1.15 -3.28
C THR A 19 -28.21 0.22 -2.08
N ASP A 20 -27.59 -0.93 -2.33
CA ASP A 20 -27.19 -1.85 -1.26
C ASP A 20 -26.09 -1.23 -0.37
N LEU A 21 -25.09 -0.55 -0.94
CA LEU A 21 -24.05 0.16 -0.16
C LEU A 21 -24.58 1.35 0.66
N GLN A 22 -25.58 2.06 0.15
CA GLN A 22 -26.24 3.15 0.88
C GLN A 22 -26.92 2.60 2.15
N SER A 23 -27.60 1.44 2.05
CA SER A 23 -28.24 0.81 3.21
C SER A 23 -27.27 0.34 4.29
N TYR A 24 -26.03 -0.02 3.92
CA TYR A 24 -24.97 -0.39 4.87
C TYR A 24 -24.31 0.82 5.54
N ASN A 25 -24.20 1.96 4.85
CA ASN A 25 -23.53 3.16 5.38
C ASN A 25 -24.40 4.00 6.33
N GLU A 26 -25.70 3.75 6.39
CA GLU A 26 -26.63 4.44 7.30
C GLU A 26 -26.66 3.85 8.72
N GLN A 27 -26.05 2.68 8.94
CA GLN A 27 -25.89 2.14 10.29
C GLN A 27 -24.69 2.80 10.97
N PRO A 28 -24.85 3.49 12.12
CA PRO A 28 -23.72 3.98 12.88
C PRO A 28 -22.89 2.76 13.30
N ALA A 29 -21.62 2.73 12.86
CA ALA A 29 -20.70 1.67 13.22
C ALA A 29 -20.70 1.50 14.76
N PRO A 30 -20.86 0.27 15.29
CA PRO A 30 -20.77 0.03 16.72
C PRO A 30 -19.45 0.62 17.22
N GLY A 31 -19.50 1.32 18.36
CA GLY A 31 -18.40 2.16 18.87
C GLY A 31 -17.07 1.41 18.95
N ILE A 32 -16.29 1.48 17.87
CA ILE A 32 -14.88 1.12 17.88
C ILE A 32 -14.18 2.31 18.52
N GLU A 33 -13.85 2.18 19.80
CA GLU A 33 -12.92 3.10 20.45
C GLU A 33 -11.69 3.23 19.54
N ARG A 34 -11.35 4.46 19.14
CA ARG A 34 -10.16 4.74 18.35
C ARG A 34 -8.95 4.42 19.22
N GLN A 35 -8.48 3.18 19.19
CA GLN A 35 -7.23 2.83 19.84
C GLN A 35 -6.11 3.54 19.09
N GLU A 36 -5.56 4.58 19.72
CA GLU A 36 -4.45 5.35 19.18
C GLU A 36 -3.26 4.43 18.97
N TYR A 37 -2.68 4.42 17.76
CA TYR A 37 -1.55 3.55 17.46
C TYR A 37 -0.32 4.04 18.21
N ILE A 38 0.20 3.20 19.11
CA ILE A 38 1.43 3.48 19.84
C ILE A 38 2.59 2.96 19.00
N PRO A 39 3.49 3.84 18.50
CA PRO A 39 4.65 3.39 17.75
C PRO A 39 5.57 2.53 18.64
N PRO A 40 6.24 1.51 18.08
CA PRO A 40 7.18 0.70 18.84
C PRO A 40 8.27 1.56 19.46
N GLN A 41 8.66 1.22 20.70
CA GLN A 41 9.73 1.92 21.40
C GLN A 41 11.04 1.82 20.60
N ALA A 42 11.70 2.96 20.42
CA ALA A 42 12.99 3.00 19.75
C ALA A 42 14.07 2.34 20.63
N PRO A 43 15.00 1.58 20.01
CA PRO A 43 16.19 1.13 20.71
C PRO A 43 17.13 2.29 20.99
N ASP A 44 18.25 1.99 21.63
CA ASP A 44 19.31 2.96 21.88
C ASP A 44 19.70 3.72 20.61
N GLU A 45 20.01 5.00 20.77
CA GLU A 45 20.36 5.90 19.67
C GLU A 45 21.51 5.36 18.81
N VAL A 46 22.45 4.65 19.44
CA VAL A 46 23.56 3.97 18.76
C VAL A 46 23.07 2.93 17.75
N ILE A 47 22.03 2.16 18.10
CA ILE A 47 21.42 1.16 17.23
C ILE A 47 20.66 1.85 16.11
N CYS A 48 19.88 2.89 16.43
CA CYS A 48 19.17 3.69 15.45
C CYS A 48 20.14 4.24 14.39
N ASN A 49 21.18 4.95 14.82
CA ASN A 49 22.19 5.55 13.94
C ASN A 49 22.91 4.51 13.08
N ARG A 50 23.12 3.30 13.60
CA ARG A 50 23.75 2.22 12.84
C ARG A 50 22.84 1.67 11.75
N VAL A 51 21.55 1.46 12.05
CA VAL A 51 20.54 1.06 11.04
C VAL A 51 20.42 2.13 9.96
N ASP A 52 20.35 3.40 10.36
CA ASP A 52 20.31 4.55 9.44
C ASP A 52 21.52 4.58 8.51
N SER A 53 22.72 4.36 9.05
CA SER A 53 23.96 4.33 8.29
C SER A 53 23.99 3.18 7.28
N ILE A 54 23.50 1.99 7.67
CA ILE A 54 23.45 0.83 6.77
C ILE A 54 22.51 1.12 5.59
N LEU A 55 21.30 1.60 5.87
CA LEU A 55 20.30 1.86 4.83
C LEU A 55 20.68 3.05 3.93
N ASN A 56 21.43 4.02 4.42
CA ASN A 56 21.93 5.14 3.62
C ASN A 56 23.05 4.76 2.65
N ASN A 57 23.88 3.79 3.03
CA ASN A 57 25.09 3.44 2.29
C ASN A 57 24.94 2.15 1.48
N VAL A 58 23.75 1.55 1.46
CA VAL A 58 23.50 0.34 0.68
C VAL A 58 23.41 0.67 -0.81
N SER A 59 24.09 -0.12 -1.62
CA SER A 59 24.13 -0.07 -3.07
C SER A 59 24.12 -1.48 -3.64
N GLU A 60 23.94 -1.61 -4.96
CA GLU A 60 23.97 -2.92 -5.64
C GLU A 60 25.29 -3.67 -5.44
N THR A 61 26.41 -2.95 -5.22
CA THR A 61 27.74 -3.55 -5.08
C THR A 61 28.06 -4.03 -3.66
N ASN A 62 27.31 -3.59 -2.65
CA ASN A 62 27.60 -3.91 -1.23
C ASN A 62 26.37 -4.44 -0.48
N VAL A 63 25.29 -4.78 -1.20
CA VAL A 63 24.01 -5.19 -0.61
C VAL A 63 24.16 -6.42 0.29
N GLU A 64 24.94 -7.43 -0.12
CA GLU A 64 25.14 -8.67 0.65
C GLU A 64 25.78 -8.36 2.01
N GLU A 65 26.94 -7.68 2.02
CA GLU A 65 27.65 -7.30 3.24
C GLU A 65 26.78 -6.45 4.19
N LYS A 66 26.06 -5.46 3.64
CA LYS A 66 25.18 -4.58 4.42
C LYS A 66 23.97 -5.33 4.97
N CYS A 67 23.43 -6.29 4.24
CA CYS A 67 22.34 -7.14 4.72
C CYS A 67 22.79 -8.08 5.83
N GLU A 68 23.99 -8.64 5.74
CA GLU A 68 24.57 -9.46 6.81
C GLU A 68 24.79 -8.63 8.08
N GLU A 69 25.34 -7.43 7.96
CA GLU A 69 25.51 -6.50 9.08
C GLU A 69 24.15 -6.20 9.74
N LEU A 70 23.14 -5.86 8.95
CA LEU A 70 21.78 -5.59 9.42
C LEU A 70 21.14 -6.81 10.10
N CYS A 71 21.28 -7.99 9.51
CA CYS A 71 20.79 -9.24 10.09
C CYS A 71 21.46 -9.52 11.44
N GLY A 72 22.77 -9.32 11.55
CA GLY A 72 23.52 -9.47 12.79
C GLY A 72 22.96 -8.57 13.90
N LEU A 73 22.75 -7.29 13.58
CA LEU A 73 22.17 -6.32 14.53
C LEU A 73 20.76 -6.70 14.99
N LEU A 74 19.89 -7.09 14.04
CA LEU A 74 18.51 -7.47 14.35
C LEU A 74 18.42 -8.79 15.15
N LYS A 75 19.31 -9.76 14.87
CA LYS A 75 19.38 -11.06 15.58
C LYS A 75 19.98 -10.93 16.98
N GLN A 76 21.08 -10.17 17.13
CA GLN A 76 21.74 -10.01 18.42
C GLN A 76 20.77 -9.47 19.48
N GLN A 77 19.89 -8.57 19.05
CA GLN A 77 18.93 -7.93 19.93
C GLN A 77 17.65 -8.76 20.14
N GLN A 78 17.31 -9.70 19.25
CA GLN A 78 16.17 -10.62 19.45
C GLN A 78 16.24 -11.40 20.78
N GLN A 79 17.44 -11.64 21.32
CA GLN A 79 17.63 -12.34 22.59
C GLN A 79 17.27 -11.48 23.83
N GLN A 80 17.20 -10.15 23.67
CA GLN A 80 16.96 -9.19 24.76
C GLN A 80 15.63 -8.45 24.56
N GLN A 81 15.39 -7.90 23.37
CA GLN A 81 14.15 -7.23 22.98
C GLN A 81 14.00 -7.28 21.45
N SER A 82 12.84 -7.72 20.95
CA SER A 82 12.62 -7.80 19.50
C SER A 82 12.67 -6.41 18.85
N LEU A 83 13.71 -6.14 18.06
CA LEU A 83 13.84 -4.91 17.27
C LEU A 83 12.98 -4.90 16.00
N LEU A 84 12.47 -6.06 15.58
CA LEU A 84 11.75 -6.18 14.32
C LEU A 84 10.50 -5.28 14.20
N PRO A 85 9.65 -5.10 15.25
CA PRO A 85 8.55 -4.15 15.20
C PRO A 85 9.03 -2.72 14.97
N TRP A 86 10.05 -2.27 15.71
CA TRP A 86 10.63 -0.94 15.54
C TRP A 86 11.27 -0.77 14.17
N PHE A 87 12.02 -1.76 13.70
CA PHE A 87 12.66 -1.72 12.39
C PHE A 87 11.62 -1.60 11.27
N ALA A 88 10.51 -2.36 11.34
CA ALA A 88 9.42 -2.24 10.40
C ALA A 88 8.78 -0.84 10.43
N TYR A 89 8.51 -0.30 11.63
CA TYR A 89 8.01 1.07 11.81
C TYR A 89 8.96 2.11 11.24
N TYR A 90 10.24 2.03 11.58
CA TYR A 90 11.28 2.94 11.11
C TYR A 90 11.37 2.91 9.58
N LEU A 91 11.44 1.72 8.98
CA LEU A 91 11.58 1.58 7.54
C LEU A 91 10.38 2.14 6.80
N VAL A 92 9.16 1.85 7.26
CA VAL A 92 7.93 2.34 6.62
C VAL A 92 7.74 3.84 6.85
N CYS A 93 7.74 4.28 8.11
CA CYS A 93 7.33 5.63 8.48
C CYS A 93 8.43 6.68 8.33
N LYS A 94 9.71 6.30 8.41
CA LYS A 94 10.85 7.24 8.34
C LYS A 94 11.60 7.18 7.03
N ARG A 95 11.59 6.04 6.32
CA ARG A 95 12.25 5.91 5.01
C ARG A 95 11.27 5.90 3.86
N ILE A 96 10.42 4.88 3.78
CA ILE A 96 9.56 4.66 2.61
C ILE A 96 8.61 5.85 2.35
N MET A 97 8.02 6.44 3.39
CA MET A 97 7.15 7.61 3.25
C MET A 97 7.86 8.84 2.67
N VAL A 98 9.16 8.99 2.93
CA VAL A 98 9.91 10.25 2.68
C VAL A 98 10.80 10.14 1.45
N GLU A 99 11.41 8.99 1.21
CA GLU A 99 12.47 8.79 0.22
C GLU A 99 12.01 7.88 -0.94
N PRO A 100 11.50 8.44 -2.06
CA PRO A 100 11.00 7.65 -3.18
C PRO A 100 12.08 6.96 -4.02
N SER A 101 13.31 7.46 -4.02
CA SER A 101 14.39 6.99 -4.89
C SER A 101 15.00 5.65 -4.47
N SER A 102 14.78 5.22 -3.23
CA SER A 102 15.41 4.03 -2.64
C SER A 102 14.49 2.81 -2.55
N HIS A 103 13.26 2.88 -3.06
CA HIS A 103 12.26 1.81 -2.87
C HIS A 103 12.69 0.44 -3.42
N HIS A 104 13.34 0.41 -4.59
CA HIS A 104 13.82 -0.85 -5.17
C HIS A 104 14.94 -1.48 -4.35
N ILE A 105 15.95 -0.69 -3.97
CA ILE A 105 17.07 -1.19 -3.17
C ILE A 105 16.60 -1.62 -1.77
N VAL A 106 15.70 -0.86 -1.14
CA VAL A 106 15.10 -1.23 0.15
C VAL A 106 14.35 -2.56 0.03
N ALA A 107 13.58 -2.75 -1.05
CA ALA A 107 12.86 -4.00 -1.26
C ALA A 107 13.82 -5.19 -1.46
N SER A 108 14.93 -5.01 -2.17
CA SER A 108 15.98 -6.02 -2.33
C SER A 108 16.67 -6.36 -1.00
N VAL A 109 17.01 -5.34 -0.20
CA VAL A 109 17.57 -5.53 1.16
C VAL A 109 16.64 -6.40 2.01
N ILE A 110 15.33 -6.13 1.98
CA ILE A 110 14.38 -6.92 2.76
C ILE A 110 14.31 -8.37 2.27
N ASP A 111 14.40 -8.61 0.96
CA ASP A 111 14.39 -9.98 0.41
C ASP A 111 15.61 -10.78 0.89
N GLU A 112 16.80 -10.16 0.95
CA GLU A 112 18.01 -10.78 1.51
C GLU A 112 17.90 -11.01 3.02
N VAL A 113 17.44 -10.00 3.77
CA VAL A 113 17.26 -10.10 5.23
C VAL A 113 16.24 -11.19 5.59
N GLN A 114 15.20 -11.37 4.77
CA GLN A 114 14.15 -12.38 4.96
C GLN A 114 14.69 -13.82 4.94
N VAL A 115 15.80 -14.10 4.23
CA VAL A 115 16.45 -15.42 4.23
C VAL A 115 16.91 -15.78 5.65
N ASN A 116 17.39 -14.79 6.38
CA ASN A 116 17.93 -14.92 7.73
C ASN A 116 16.91 -14.67 8.84
N LEU A 117 15.85 -13.92 8.54
CA LEU A 117 14.83 -13.45 9.47
C LEU A 117 13.44 -13.59 8.84
N PRO A 118 12.79 -14.77 8.91
CA PRO A 118 11.58 -15.05 8.14
C PRO A 118 10.35 -14.21 8.54
N ASP A 119 10.37 -13.56 9.70
CA ASP A 119 9.27 -12.71 10.18
C ASP A 119 9.39 -11.24 9.73
N VAL A 120 10.51 -10.84 9.10
CA VAL A 120 10.74 -9.42 8.80
C VAL A 120 9.71 -8.91 7.78
N ARG A 121 9.43 -9.71 6.76
CA ARG A 121 8.52 -9.31 5.68
C ARG A 121 7.09 -9.15 6.13
N SER A 122 6.58 -10.07 6.95
CA SER A 122 5.20 -10.02 7.44
C SER A 122 4.98 -8.77 8.31
N ARG A 123 5.98 -8.41 9.13
CA ARG A 123 5.97 -7.19 9.96
C ARG A 123 6.01 -5.92 9.11
N ILE A 124 6.83 -5.89 8.05
CA ILE A 124 6.89 -4.74 7.13
C ILE A 124 5.57 -4.60 6.36
N ILE A 125 4.99 -5.69 5.85
CA ILE A 125 3.68 -5.64 5.18
C ILE A 125 2.60 -5.12 6.14
N PHE A 126 2.54 -5.65 7.36
CA PHE A 126 1.59 -5.20 8.37
C PHE A 126 1.71 -3.69 8.59
N GLU A 127 2.93 -3.20 8.79
CA GLU A 127 3.19 -1.80 9.08
C GLU A 127 2.93 -0.87 7.89
N LEU A 128 3.23 -1.35 6.67
CA LEU A 128 2.94 -0.67 5.41
C LEU A 128 1.43 -0.51 5.20
N ILE A 129 0.66 -1.59 5.35
CA ILE A 129 -0.80 -1.57 5.20
C ILE A 129 -1.45 -0.72 6.30
N ARG A 130 -0.98 -0.83 7.54
CA ARG A 130 -1.43 -0.01 8.67
C ARG A 130 -1.23 1.47 8.38
N SER A 131 -0.05 1.85 7.89
CA SER A 131 0.30 3.23 7.55
C SER A 131 -0.54 3.80 6.41
N ILE A 132 -0.75 3.01 5.35
CA ILE A 132 -1.66 3.36 4.24
C ILE A 132 -3.07 3.61 4.79
N LYS A 133 -3.61 2.69 5.60
CA LYS A 133 -4.94 2.83 6.21
C LYS A 133 -5.03 4.06 7.13
N ALA A 134 -3.96 4.37 7.87
CA ALA A 134 -3.92 5.54 8.74
C ALA A 134 -4.07 6.84 7.94
N ILE A 135 -3.28 7.00 6.87
CA ILE A 135 -3.38 8.18 6.00
C ILE A 135 -4.76 8.25 5.33
N LEU A 136 -5.27 7.14 4.79
CA LEU A 136 -6.58 7.11 4.13
C LEU A 136 -7.75 7.52 5.06
N ARG A 137 -7.67 7.17 6.35
CA ARG A 137 -8.66 7.57 7.35
C ARG A 137 -8.51 9.01 7.82
N SER A 138 -7.30 9.58 7.73
CA SER A 138 -7.04 10.97 8.09
C SER A 138 -7.24 11.95 6.94
N ILE A 139 -7.57 11.48 5.72
CA ILE A 139 -7.89 12.35 4.59
C ILE A 139 -9.07 13.24 4.97
N ARG A 140 -8.80 14.54 4.99
CA ARG A 140 -9.77 15.59 5.17
C ARG A 140 -10.43 15.92 3.83
N THR A 141 -11.70 16.33 3.87
CA THR A 141 -12.44 16.74 2.66
C THR A 141 -12.34 18.24 2.40
N ASP A 142 -11.85 19.02 3.37
CA ASP A 142 -11.82 20.48 3.35
C ASP A 142 -10.42 21.08 3.07
N ILE A 143 -9.35 20.34 3.36
CA ILE A 143 -7.96 20.82 3.24
C ILE A 143 -7.09 19.78 2.54
N ASP A 144 -6.34 20.22 1.53
CA ASP A 144 -5.31 19.39 0.88
C ASP A 144 -4.00 19.39 1.67
N ASP A 145 -3.67 18.26 2.27
CA ASP A 145 -2.38 17.93 2.87
C ASP A 145 -1.44 17.26 1.85
N THR A 146 -0.60 18.09 1.23
CA THR A 146 0.35 17.62 0.21
C THR A 146 1.39 16.64 0.77
N GLU A 147 1.73 16.70 2.06
CA GLU A 147 2.68 15.79 2.69
C GLU A 147 2.07 14.39 2.81
N SER A 148 0.85 14.29 3.37
CA SER A 148 0.11 13.03 3.44
C SER A 148 -0.14 12.43 2.05
N ARG A 149 -0.43 13.28 1.05
CA ARG A 149 -0.62 12.83 -0.34
C ARG A 149 0.66 12.23 -0.95
N SER A 150 1.80 12.89 -0.72
CA SER A 150 3.11 12.39 -1.16
C SER A 150 3.47 11.08 -0.45
N ALA A 151 3.28 11.03 0.87
CA ALA A 151 3.54 9.83 1.68
C ALA A 151 2.68 8.64 1.21
N LEU A 152 1.38 8.83 0.98
CA LEU A 152 0.49 7.78 0.47
C LEU A 152 0.90 7.30 -0.92
N THR A 153 1.38 8.20 -1.76
CA THR A 153 1.90 7.88 -3.10
C THR A 153 3.16 7.03 -3.00
N ASN A 154 4.09 7.41 -2.11
CA ASN A 154 5.31 6.66 -1.86
C ASN A 154 5.04 5.28 -1.26
N LEU A 155 4.14 5.17 -0.30
CA LEU A 155 3.71 3.89 0.27
C LEU A 155 3.03 2.99 -0.79
N GLY A 156 2.20 3.57 -1.67
CA GLY A 156 1.58 2.83 -2.77
C GLY A 156 2.61 2.29 -3.76
N ARG A 157 3.61 3.11 -4.13
CA ARG A 157 4.73 2.68 -4.99
C ARG A 157 5.50 1.53 -4.36
N PHE A 158 5.89 1.68 -3.09
CA PHE A 158 6.61 0.64 -2.39
C PHE A 158 5.76 -0.62 -2.22
N LEU A 159 4.46 -0.51 -1.94
CA LEU A 159 3.55 -1.66 -1.87
C LEU A 159 3.52 -2.42 -3.20
N GLY A 160 3.42 -1.74 -4.34
CA GLY A 160 3.46 -2.37 -5.66
C GLY A 160 4.76 -3.12 -5.94
N ILE A 161 5.91 -2.49 -5.68
CA ILE A 161 7.25 -3.10 -5.81
C ILE A 161 7.37 -4.29 -4.85
N PHE A 162 6.98 -4.10 -3.59
CA PHE A 162 7.21 -5.07 -2.55
C PHE A 162 6.24 -6.25 -2.65
N THR A 163 5.05 -6.12 -3.23
CA THR A 163 4.07 -7.22 -3.35
C THR A 163 3.94 -7.74 -4.78
N LEU A 164 3.32 -6.95 -5.67
CA LEU A 164 2.93 -7.38 -7.00
C LEU A 164 4.14 -7.77 -7.85
N ALA A 165 5.22 -6.97 -7.86
CA ALA A 165 6.42 -7.27 -8.63
C ALA A 165 7.14 -8.55 -8.16
N ARG A 166 6.84 -9.00 -6.92
CA ARG A 166 7.33 -10.26 -6.34
C ARG A 166 6.29 -11.38 -6.39
N ASN A 167 5.28 -11.25 -7.25
CA ASN A 167 4.18 -12.20 -7.43
C ASN A 167 3.40 -12.50 -6.15
N LYS A 168 3.36 -11.55 -5.20
CA LYS A 168 2.57 -11.68 -3.97
C LYS A 168 1.30 -10.85 -4.09
N PRO A 169 0.10 -11.46 -3.95
CA PRO A 169 -1.14 -10.72 -4.04
C PRO A 169 -1.32 -9.80 -2.82
N ILE A 170 -2.02 -8.69 -3.04
CA ILE A 170 -2.57 -7.88 -1.96
C ILE A 170 -3.93 -8.49 -1.61
N LEU A 171 -4.07 -8.98 -0.37
CA LEU A 171 -5.30 -9.63 0.07
C LEU A 171 -6.44 -8.61 0.20
N PHE A 172 -7.66 -9.04 -0.09
CA PHE A 172 -8.86 -8.20 0.02
C PHE A 172 -9.04 -7.64 1.44
N ASP A 173 -8.82 -8.48 2.46
CA ASP A 173 -8.95 -8.12 3.87
C ASP A 173 -7.86 -7.13 4.32
N ASP A 174 -6.68 -7.19 3.69
CA ASP A 174 -5.60 -6.25 3.93
C ASP A 174 -5.89 -4.90 3.29
N LEU A 175 -6.19 -4.88 1.99
CA LEU A 175 -6.50 -3.64 1.27
C LEU A 175 -7.36 -3.90 0.03
N ASN A 176 -8.66 -3.63 0.17
CA ASN A 176 -9.60 -3.66 -0.96
C ASN A 176 -9.42 -2.43 -1.87
N ILE A 177 -8.48 -2.53 -2.82
CA ILE A 177 -8.17 -1.45 -3.77
C ILE A 177 -9.39 -0.99 -4.57
N LYS A 178 -10.24 -1.93 -5.02
CA LYS A 178 -11.44 -1.58 -5.80
C LYS A 178 -12.43 -0.79 -4.94
N GLY A 179 -12.69 -1.26 -3.72
CA GLY A 179 -13.54 -0.57 -2.75
C GLY A 179 -13.00 0.83 -2.41
N LEU A 180 -11.67 0.96 -2.30
CA LEU A 180 -11.02 2.23 -2.01
C LEU A 180 -11.29 3.29 -3.09
N ILE A 181 -11.26 2.92 -4.37
CA ILE A 181 -11.57 3.84 -5.47
C ILE A 181 -13.03 4.30 -5.38
N TYR A 182 -13.98 3.38 -5.11
CA TYR A 182 -15.38 3.74 -4.96
C TYR A 182 -15.61 4.65 -3.74
N GLU A 183 -15.03 4.33 -2.59
CA GLU A 183 -15.14 5.16 -1.38
C GLU A 183 -14.58 6.57 -1.63
N ALA A 184 -13.44 6.68 -2.31
CA ALA A 184 -12.85 7.96 -2.69
C ALA A 184 -13.74 8.76 -3.64
N TYR A 185 -14.39 8.09 -4.61
CA TYR A 185 -15.35 8.73 -5.51
C TYR A 185 -16.51 9.37 -4.73
N TYR A 186 -17.08 8.67 -3.75
CA TYR A 186 -18.15 9.21 -2.90
C TYR A 186 -17.70 10.32 -1.96
N LYS A 187 -16.46 10.26 -1.44
CA LYS A 187 -15.89 11.33 -0.61
C LYS A 187 -15.57 12.60 -1.39
N GLY A 188 -15.47 12.51 -2.72
CA GLY A 188 -15.29 13.64 -3.62
C GLY A 188 -13.85 13.81 -4.13
N SER A 189 -13.67 14.86 -4.94
CA SER A 189 -12.46 15.09 -5.75
C SER A 189 -11.15 15.11 -4.96
N LEU A 190 -11.17 15.59 -3.72
CA LEU A 190 -9.97 15.62 -2.88
C LEU A 190 -9.53 14.20 -2.48
N ALA A 191 -10.46 13.32 -2.06
CA ALA A 191 -10.11 11.94 -1.74
C ALA A 191 -9.59 11.18 -2.98
N LEU A 192 -10.16 11.44 -4.16
CA LEU A 192 -9.67 10.89 -5.43
C LEU A 192 -8.23 11.32 -5.74
N LEU A 193 -7.85 12.55 -5.39
CA LEU A 193 -6.49 13.07 -5.59
C LEU A 193 -5.43 12.33 -4.78
N TYR A 194 -5.82 11.59 -3.75
CA TYR A 194 -4.94 10.79 -2.91
C TYR A 194 -4.94 9.34 -3.36
N VAL A 195 -6.14 8.79 -3.56
CA VAL A 195 -6.33 7.37 -3.86
C VAL A 195 -5.87 7.01 -5.27
N VAL A 196 -6.24 7.81 -6.28
CA VAL A 196 -5.93 7.47 -7.68
C VAL A 196 -4.41 7.39 -7.95
N PRO A 197 -3.59 8.39 -7.58
CA PRO A 197 -2.13 8.27 -7.76
C PRO A 197 -1.51 7.10 -6.99
N SER A 198 -1.96 6.86 -5.75
CA SER A 198 -1.47 5.75 -4.94
C SER A 198 -1.77 4.40 -5.58
N VAL A 199 -3.01 4.17 -6.02
CA VAL A 199 -3.43 2.94 -6.70
C VAL A 199 -2.70 2.76 -8.02
N ALA A 200 -2.55 3.83 -8.80
CA ALA A 200 -1.73 3.82 -10.02
C ALA A 200 -0.31 3.32 -9.73
N HIS A 201 0.34 3.86 -8.71
CA HIS A 201 1.68 3.43 -8.32
C HIS A 201 1.75 1.99 -7.81
N VAL A 202 0.72 1.50 -7.12
CA VAL A 202 0.60 0.07 -6.77
C VAL A 202 0.57 -0.77 -8.05
N LEU A 203 -0.33 -0.44 -8.98
CA LEU A 203 -0.54 -1.21 -10.23
C LEU A 203 0.68 -1.22 -11.15
N ARG A 204 1.55 -0.21 -11.12
CA ARG A 204 2.83 -0.23 -11.85
C ARG A 204 3.68 -1.44 -11.47
N GLY A 205 3.67 -1.85 -10.20
CA GLY A 205 4.37 -3.06 -9.75
C GLY A 205 3.81 -4.36 -10.35
N ALA A 206 2.56 -4.35 -10.84
CA ALA A 206 1.98 -5.52 -11.50
C ALA A 206 2.59 -5.77 -12.89
N VAL A 207 3.20 -4.76 -13.54
CA VAL A 207 3.83 -4.92 -14.86
C VAL A 207 4.96 -5.95 -14.82
N ASP A 208 5.75 -5.92 -13.74
CA ASP A 208 6.87 -6.84 -13.51
C ASP A 208 6.42 -8.22 -12.98
N SER A 209 5.13 -8.38 -12.67
CA SER A 209 4.57 -9.63 -12.18
C SER A 209 4.28 -10.62 -13.30
N THR A 210 4.64 -11.89 -13.13
CA THR A 210 4.24 -12.94 -14.07
C THR A 210 2.78 -13.35 -13.90
N VAL A 211 2.24 -13.22 -12.68
CA VAL A 211 0.88 -13.66 -12.29
C VAL A 211 -0.13 -12.51 -12.36
N LEU A 212 0.27 -11.31 -11.95
CA LEU A 212 -0.63 -10.15 -11.76
C LEU A 212 -0.50 -9.10 -12.87
N ARG A 213 0.27 -9.35 -13.93
CA ARG A 213 0.35 -8.47 -15.11
C ARG A 213 -1.01 -8.14 -15.74
N PRO A 214 -1.10 -7.02 -16.50
CA PRO A 214 -2.29 -6.72 -17.30
C PRO A 214 -2.69 -7.95 -18.13
N ARG A 215 -3.93 -8.42 -17.91
CA ARG A 215 -4.56 -9.72 -18.29
C ARG A 215 -5.01 -10.55 -17.08
N SER A 216 -4.44 -10.34 -15.89
CA SER A 216 -4.96 -10.98 -14.68
C SER A 216 -6.37 -10.43 -14.36
N PRO A 217 -7.33 -11.28 -13.93
CA PRO A 217 -8.68 -10.81 -13.61
C PRO A 217 -8.70 -9.74 -12.52
N TRP A 218 -7.81 -9.85 -11.51
CA TRP A 218 -7.70 -8.90 -10.41
C TRP A 218 -7.23 -7.53 -10.90
N THR A 219 -6.13 -7.47 -11.66
CA THR A 219 -5.59 -6.21 -12.21
C THR A 219 -6.55 -5.57 -13.18
N MET A 220 -7.16 -6.37 -14.08
CA MET A 220 -8.14 -5.86 -15.03
C MET A 220 -9.41 -5.33 -14.37
N ALA A 221 -9.84 -5.92 -13.24
CA ALA A 221 -10.99 -5.40 -12.50
C ALA A 221 -10.72 -3.98 -11.99
N ILE A 222 -9.52 -3.72 -11.45
CA ILE A 222 -9.14 -2.38 -10.96
C ILE A 222 -8.97 -1.41 -12.14
N LEU A 223 -8.28 -1.81 -13.21
CA LEU A 223 -8.10 -0.97 -14.40
C LEU A 223 -9.43 -0.56 -15.04
N LYS A 224 -10.42 -1.47 -15.08
CA LYS A 224 -11.76 -1.14 -15.56
C LYS A 224 -12.47 -0.09 -14.71
N VAL A 225 -12.33 -0.17 -13.37
CA VAL A 225 -12.89 0.87 -12.47
C VAL A 225 -12.20 2.22 -12.69
N LEU A 226 -10.86 2.22 -12.84
CA LEU A 226 -10.13 3.45 -13.15
C LEU A 226 -10.54 4.04 -14.51
N ARG A 227 -10.82 3.18 -15.50
CA ARG A 227 -11.31 3.61 -16.81
C ARG A 227 -12.70 4.24 -16.72
N GLU A 228 -13.61 3.61 -15.99
CA GLU A 228 -14.96 4.12 -15.75
C GLU A 228 -14.92 5.48 -15.03
N LEU A 229 -14.04 5.61 -14.04
CA LEU A 229 -13.79 6.87 -13.36
C LEU A 229 -13.30 7.95 -14.33
N TYR A 230 -12.35 7.62 -15.22
CA TYR A 230 -11.85 8.55 -16.24
C TYR A 230 -12.95 9.03 -17.21
N ASP A 231 -13.82 8.12 -17.65
CA ASP A 231 -14.91 8.44 -18.58
C ASP A 231 -16.04 9.26 -17.92
N THR A 232 -16.04 9.41 -16.59
CA THR A 232 -17.01 10.21 -15.84
C THR A 232 -16.71 11.71 -15.95
N ARG A 233 -17.72 12.49 -16.37
CA ARG A 233 -17.56 13.92 -16.69
C ARG A 233 -17.24 14.83 -15.50
N ASP A 234 -17.49 14.38 -14.27
CA ASP A 234 -17.25 15.16 -13.03
C ASP A 234 -15.82 15.01 -12.47
N VAL A 235 -14.95 14.23 -13.11
CA VAL A 235 -13.58 14.01 -12.63
C VAL A 235 -12.66 15.14 -13.11
N ASN A 236 -12.00 15.79 -12.15
CA ASN A 236 -11.06 16.89 -12.40
C ASN A 236 -9.99 16.49 -13.45
N VAL A 237 -9.66 17.40 -14.38
CA VAL A 237 -8.65 17.21 -15.45
C VAL A 237 -7.31 16.70 -14.91
N ARG A 238 -6.90 17.12 -13.70
CA ARG A 238 -5.68 16.64 -13.05
C ARG A 238 -5.73 15.14 -12.74
N LEU A 239 -6.89 14.62 -12.35
CA LEU A 239 -7.11 13.20 -12.10
C LEU A 239 -7.15 12.40 -13.40
N GLN A 240 -7.74 12.98 -14.46
CA GLN A 240 -7.75 12.37 -15.79
C GLN A 240 -6.33 12.18 -16.34
N PHE A 241 -5.46 13.18 -16.15
CA PHE A 241 -4.04 13.08 -16.50
C PHE A 241 -3.34 11.96 -15.71
N GLU A 242 -3.60 11.84 -14.41
CA GLU A 242 -2.95 10.84 -13.56
C GLU A 242 -3.34 9.41 -13.96
N VAL A 243 -4.61 9.18 -14.31
CA VAL A 243 -5.08 7.88 -14.82
C VAL A 243 -4.43 7.56 -16.16
N THR A 244 -4.32 8.54 -17.05
CA THR A 244 -3.72 8.34 -18.39
C THR A 244 -2.21 8.12 -18.32
N SER A 245 -1.53 8.78 -17.38
CA SER A 245 -0.07 8.67 -17.19
C SER A 245 0.34 7.38 -16.49
N SER A 246 -0.63 6.63 -15.95
CA SER A 246 -0.41 5.47 -15.09
C SER A 246 -0.92 4.15 -15.66
N VAL A 247 -1.57 4.18 -16.82
CA VAL A 247 -2.06 3.03 -17.59
C VAL A 247 -1.38 3.03 -18.95
#